data_AF-A0A2V9D8C0-F1
#
_entry.id   AF-A0A2V9D8C0-F1
#
_cell.length_a   1.000
_cell.length_b   1.000
_cell.length_c   1.000
_cell.angle_alpha   90.00
_cell.angle_beta   90.00
_cell.angle_gamma   90.00
#
_symmetry.space_group_name_H-M   'P 1'
#
loop_
_entity.id
_entity.type
_entity.pdbx_description
1 polymer ?
#
loop_
_entity_poly.entity_id
_entity_poly.type
_entity_poly.pdbx_seq_one_letter_code
_entity_poly.pdbx_strand_id
1 'polypeptide(L)'
;MKYGFSLSPLVLTIFLVAAPSFVPLRTPTQNTGPKDQAKAAAGSVFEGEIMDNDCAEMGSHAMTMTATALSTPDLCTTYCLRFKKTPGKLVLYNAATKMIYQLDNQQEASFFKARKVKVIGTYDQATKTIHITDTNSVSAS
;
A
#
# COMPACT_ATOMS: atom_id res chain seq x y z
N MET A 1 30.52 -39.51 21.87
CA MET A 1 30.17 -39.72 20.45
C MET A 1 31.02 -38.78 19.60
N LYS A 2 31.64 -39.35 18.56
CA LYS A 2 32.54 -38.70 17.59
C LYS A 2 31.74 -37.85 16.59
N TYR A 3 32.22 -36.66 16.24
CA TYR A 3 32.29 -36.03 14.90
C TYR A 3 33.11 -34.74 15.12
N GLY A 4 34.31 -34.48 14.59
CA GLY A 4 34.91 -34.89 13.32
C GLY A 4 34.82 -33.74 12.31
N PHE A 5 35.48 -32.60 12.56
CA PHE A 5 35.58 -31.50 11.59
C PHE A 5 37.06 -31.33 11.22
N SER A 6 37.38 -31.56 9.94
CA SER A 6 38.75 -31.61 9.42
C SER A 6 38.78 -31.03 8.01
N LEU A 7 39.84 -30.25 7.74
CA LEU A 7 40.37 -29.81 6.44
C LEU A 7 39.52 -28.79 5.64
N SER A 8 40.04 -27.79 4.91
CA SER A 8 41.39 -27.31 4.56
C SER A 8 41.27 -25.99 3.72
N PRO A 9 42.36 -25.36 3.23
CA PRO A 9 42.44 -23.91 2.98
C PRO A 9 42.16 -23.43 1.53
N LEU A 10 41.98 -22.11 1.43
CA LEU A 10 42.44 -21.16 0.41
C LEU A 10 42.63 -21.67 -1.04
N VAL A 11 41.78 -21.21 -1.97
CA VAL A 11 42.16 -21.04 -3.39
C VAL A 11 41.72 -19.65 -3.86
N LEU A 12 42.71 -18.78 -3.92
CA LEU A 12 42.73 -17.51 -4.65
C LEU A 12 42.80 -17.84 -6.15
N THR A 13 41.80 -17.46 -6.95
CA THR A 13 41.94 -17.40 -8.41
C THR A 13 41.64 -16.00 -8.91
N ILE A 14 42.72 -15.39 -9.39
CA ILE A 14 42.78 -14.12 -10.12
C ILE A 14 42.28 -14.41 -11.53
N PHE A 15 41.19 -13.78 -11.96
CA PHE A 15 40.86 -13.70 -13.39
C PHE A 15 41.38 -12.39 -13.97
N LEU A 16 42.31 -12.56 -14.91
CA LEU A 16 42.90 -11.53 -15.76
C LEU A 16 41.88 -10.96 -16.76
N VAL A 17 41.83 -9.63 -16.78
CA VAL A 17 41.71 -8.68 -17.91
C VAL A 17 41.05 -9.12 -19.24
N ALA A 18 39.97 -8.43 -19.59
CA ALA A 18 39.73 -7.94 -20.96
C ALA A 18 38.96 -6.61 -20.88
N ALA A 19 39.62 -5.50 -21.23
CA ALA A 19 39.00 -4.20 -21.49
C ALA A 19 38.65 -4.08 -23.00
N PRO A 20 38.06 -2.97 -23.46
CA PRO A 20 36.63 -2.68 -23.50
C PRO A 20 36.09 -2.72 -24.94
N SER A 21 34.90 -3.27 -25.16
CA SER A 21 34.16 -3.02 -26.40
C SER A 21 33.44 -1.69 -26.28
N PHE A 22 33.97 -0.67 -26.96
CA PHE A 22 33.30 0.61 -27.20
C PHE A 22 31.95 0.35 -27.89
N VAL A 23 30.86 0.46 -27.13
CA VAL A 23 29.52 0.64 -27.71
C VAL A 23 29.38 2.14 -27.98
N PRO A 24 29.04 2.58 -29.21
CA PRO A 24 28.75 3.98 -29.45
C PRO A 24 27.55 4.40 -28.59
N LEU A 25 27.75 5.49 -27.84
CA LEU A 25 26.69 6.22 -27.17
C LEU A 25 25.69 6.69 -28.23
N ARG A 26 24.63 5.92 -28.45
CA ARG A 26 23.40 6.48 -29.04
C ARG A 26 22.83 7.41 -28.00
N THR A 27 22.95 8.70 -28.26
CA THR A 27 22.10 9.73 -27.68
C THR A 27 20.65 9.23 -27.75
N PRO A 28 19.92 9.15 -26.62
CA PRO A 28 18.48 9.20 -26.72
C PRO A 28 18.17 10.61 -27.19
N THR A 29 17.87 10.76 -28.47
CA THR A 29 16.98 11.82 -28.90
C THR A 29 15.71 11.64 -28.07
N GLN A 30 15.58 12.43 -27.01
CA GLN A 30 14.31 12.66 -26.34
C GLN A 30 13.45 13.42 -27.34
N ASN A 31 12.87 12.68 -28.29
CA ASN A 31 11.73 13.13 -29.04
C ASN A 31 10.62 13.35 -28.01
N THR A 32 10.39 14.62 -27.70
CA THR A 32 9.21 15.13 -27.02
C THR A 32 8.00 14.81 -27.88
N GLY A 33 7.47 13.60 -27.72
CA GLY A 33 6.08 13.25 -28.03
C GLY A 33 5.32 13.15 -26.72
N PRO A 34 4.03 13.56 -26.66
CA PRO A 34 3.19 13.33 -25.50
C PRO A 34 3.27 11.85 -25.13
N LYS A 35 3.58 11.57 -23.86
CA LYS A 35 3.33 10.24 -23.31
C LYS A 35 1.83 10.05 -23.38
N ASP A 36 1.37 9.38 -24.43
CA ASP A 36 0.06 8.75 -24.47
C ASP A 36 0.06 7.75 -23.31
N GLN A 37 -0.39 8.25 -22.16
CA GLN A 37 -0.76 7.45 -21.03
C GLN A 37 -1.84 6.53 -21.57
N ALA A 38 -1.47 5.28 -21.82
CA ALA A 38 -2.43 4.22 -22.06
C ALA A 38 -3.47 4.35 -20.95
N LYS A 39 -4.67 4.79 -21.33
CA LYS A 39 -5.81 4.97 -20.43
C LYS A 39 -6.00 3.64 -19.73
N ALA A 40 -5.60 3.56 -18.45
CA ALA A 40 -5.84 2.40 -17.62
C ALA A 40 -7.31 2.00 -17.79
N ALA A 41 -7.58 0.70 -17.92
CA ALA A 41 -8.94 0.20 -17.93
C ALA A 41 -9.68 0.83 -16.74
N ALA A 42 -10.81 1.50 -17.01
CA ALA A 42 -11.48 2.29 -15.99
C ALA A 42 -11.97 1.34 -14.89
N GLY A 43 -11.25 1.33 -13.75
CA GLY A 43 -11.65 0.58 -12.58
C GLY A 43 -13.02 1.03 -12.08
N SER A 44 -13.67 0.17 -11.31
CA SER A 44 -14.88 0.55 -10.58
C SER A 44 -14.54 1.60 -9.51
N VAL A 45 -15.50 2.46 -9.21
CA VAL A 45 -15.36 3.50 -8.18
C VAL A 45 -16.07 3.05 -6.91
N PHE A 46 -15.34 3.03 -5.80
CA PHE A 46 -15.83 2.67 -4.48
C PHE A 46 -15.73 3.88 -3.56
N GLU A 47 -16.84 4.28 -2.96
CA GLU A 47 -16.89 5.42 -2.04
C GLU A 47 -16.91 4.95 -0.59
N GLY A 48 -16.25 5.69 0.29
CA GLY A 48 -16.22 5.38 1.71
C GLY A 48 -15.20 6.23 2.46
N GLU A 49 -14.96 5.88 3.71
CA GLU A 49 -13.90 6.44 4.54
C GLU A 49 -12.78 5.43 4.72
N ILE A 50 -11.53 5.88 4.63
CA ILE A 50 -10.38 5.03 4.95
C ILE A 50 -10.26 4.93 6.46
N MET A 51 -10.57 3.76 7.00
CA MET A 51 -10.54 3.48 8.43
C MET A 51 -9.56 2.34 8.73
N ASP A 52 -9.18 2.22 9.99
CA ASP A 52 -8.65 0.97 10.53
C ASP A 52 -9.76 -0.12 10.55
N ASN A 53 -9.38 -1.38 10.38
CA ASN A 53 -10.33 -2.50 10.30
C ASN A 53 -11.22 -2.62 11.55
N ASP A 54 -10.71 -2.38 12.76
CA ASP A 54 -11.51 -2.50 13.97
C ASP A 54 -12.52 -1.35 14.08
N CYS A 55 -12.10 -0.13 13.74
CA CYS A 55 -13.01 1.02 13.68
C CYS A 55 -14.08 0.85 12.59
N ALA A 56 -13.72 0.25 11.45
CA ALA A 56 -14.66 -0.06 10.38
C ALA A 56 -15.67 -1.14 10.80
N GLU A 57 -15.25 -2.17 11.54
CA GLU A 57 -16.14 -3.19 12.11
C GLU A 57 -17.17 -2.59 13.09
N MET A 58 -16.77 -1.56 13.85
CA MET A 58 -17.69 -0.77 14.68
C MET A 58 -18.50 0.26 13.88
N GLY A 59 -18.15 0.50 12.63
CA GLY A 59 -18.72 1.53 11.76
C GLY A 59 -18.48 2.97 12.24
N SER A 60 -17.53 3.19 13.16
CA SER A 60 -17.26 4.49 13.76
C SER A 60 -15.92 4.54 14.50
N HIS A 61 -15.34 5.72 14.60
CA HIS A 61 -14.21 6.01 15.49
C HIS A 61 -14.62 6.32 16.94
N ALA A 62 -15.90 6.60 17.21
CA ALA A 62 -16.36 7.22 18.45
C ALA A 62 -16.00 6.41 19.72
N MET A 63 -16.21 5.09 19.70
CA MET A 63 -15.96 4.24 20.86
C MET A 63 -14.46 4.21 21.19
N THR A 64 -13.61 3.95 20.20
CA THR A 64 -12.16 3.92 20.38
C THR A 64 -11.63 5.27 20.84
N MET A 65 -12.05 6.36 20.18
CA MET A 65 -11.65 7.72 20.55
C MET A 65 -12.00 8.04 22.00
N THR A 66 -13.21 7.68 22.44
CA THR A 66 -13.63 7.87 23.83
C THR A 66 -12.79 7.03 24.80
N ALA A 67 -12.59 5.75 24.51
CA ALA A 67 -11.83 4.82 25.36
C ALA A 67 -10.34 5.18 25.48
N THR A 68 -9.79 5.85 24.47
CA THR A 68 -8.36 6.20 24.38
C THR A 68 -8.09 7.71 24.53
N ALA A 69 -9.14 8.50 24.80
CA ALA A 69 -9.09 9.95 24.88
C ALA A 69 -8.44 10.62 23.65
N LEU A 70 -8.64 10.07 22.45
CA LEU A 70 -8.14 10.63 21.20
C LEU A 70 -9.12 11.68 20.65
N SER A 71 -8.59 12.81 20.21
CA SER A 71 -9.39 13.98 19.82
C SER A 71 -9.82 13.99 18.35
N THR A 72 -9.19 13.19 17.48
CA THR A 72 -9.53 13.16 16.05
C THR A 72 -9.57 11.74 15.47
N PRO A 73 -10.37 11.51 14.40
CA PRO A 73 -10.37 10.27 13.64
C PRO A 73 -9.00 9.86 13.07
N ASP A 74 -8.18 10.81 12.61
CA ASP A 74 -6.83 10.51 12.11
C ASP A 74 -5.90 10.01 13.22
N LEU A 75 -5.97 10.62 14.42
CA LEU A 75 -5.25 10.11 15.59
C LEU A 75 -5.76 8.74 15.99
N CYS A 76 -7.08 8.50 15.95
CA CYS A 76 -7.68 7.19 16.19
C CYS A 76 -7.17 6.13 15.23
N THR A 77 -7.16 6.43 13.93
CA THR A 77 -6.67 5.51 12.90
C THR A 77 -5.19 5.24 13.09
N THR A 78 -4.39 6.27 13.32
CA THR A 78 -2.95 6.12 13.60
C THR A 78 -2.68 5.30 14.86
N TYR A 79 -3.49 5.49 15.90
CA TYR A 79 -3.42 4.69 17.13
C TYR A 79 -3.66 3.21 16.83
N CYS A 80 -4.73 2.88 16.12
CA CYS A 80 -5.10 1.49 15.83
C CYS A 80 -4.07 0.78 14.95
N LEU A 81 -3.47 1.50 14.00
CA LEU A 81 -2.45 0.94 13.11
C LEU A 81 -1.10 0.68 13.79
N ARG A 82 -0.74 1.41 14.87
CA ARG A 82 0.66 1.40 15.38
C ARG A 82 0.81 1.03 16.84
N PHE A 83 -0.18 1.34 17.67
CA PHE A 83 -0.04 1.29 19.12
C PHE A 83 -0.86 0.17 19.78
N LYS A 84 -1.72 -0.50 19.00
CA LYS A 84 -2.39 -1.73 19.46
C LYS A 84 -1.43 -2.92 19.45
N LYS A 85 -1.72 -3.92 20.29
CA LYS A 85 -0.95 -5.18 20.37
C LYS A 85 -0.83 -5.88 19.01
N THR A 86 -1.93 -5.89 18.27
CA THR A 86 -1.97 -6.32 16.87
C THR A 86 -2.19 -5.06 16.03
N PRO A 87 -1.20 -4.64 15.24
CA PRO A 87 -1.37 -3.56 14.28
C PRO A 87 -2.54 -3.85 13.34
N GLY A 88 -3.48 -2.91 13.25
CA GLY A 88 -4.59 -3.01 12.32
C GLY A 88 -4.15 -2.77 10.86
N LYS A 89 -5.11 -2.92 9.94
CA LYS A 89 -4.95 -2.60 8.52
C LYS A 89 -5.95 -1.55 8.09
N LEU A 90 -5.58 -0.80 7.07
CA LEU A 90 -6.48 0.16 6.43
C LEU A 90 -7.46 -0.57 5.51
N VAL A 91 -8.71 -0.18 5.64
CA VAL A 91 -9.84 -0.67 4.87
C VAL A 91 -10.67 0.51 4.37
N LEU A 92 -11.49 0.29 3.34
CA LEU A 92 -12.50 1.26 2.94
C LEU A 92 -13.84 0.87 3.59
N TYR A 93 -14.36 1.73 4.45
CA TYR A 93 -15.68 1.57 5.03
C TYR A 93 -16.72 2.42 4.30
N ASN A 94 -17.75 1.79 3.75
CA ASN A 94 -18.90 2.49 3.20
C ASN A 94 -20.03 2.53 4.23
N ALA A 95 -20.27 3.71 4.81
CA ALA A 95 -21.29 3.87 5.86
C ALA A 95 -22.74 3.65 5.38
N ALA A 96 -23.03 3.90 4.08
CA ALA A 96 -24.37 3.76 3.54
C ALA A 96 -24.77 2.29 3.40
N THR A 97 -23.85 1.44 2.94
CA THR A 97 -24.07 0.00 2.76
C THR A 97 -23.56 -0.84 3.92
N LYS A 98 -22.82 -0.22 4.85
CA LYS A 98 -22.09 -0.86 5.96
C LYS A 98 -21.08 -1.92 5.47
N MET A 99 -20.60 -1.76 4.25
CA MET A 99 -19.61 -2.67 3.66
C MET A 99 -18.20 -2.26 4.05
N ILE A 100 -17.36 -3.27 4.32
CA ILE A 100 -15.93 -3.11 4.57
C ILE A 100 -15.20 -3.80 3.42
N TYR A 101 -14.37 -3.05 2.71
CA TYR A 101 -13.52 -3.56 1.64
C TYR A 101 -12.07 -3.59 2.10
N GLN A 102 -11.42 -4.74 1.92
CA GLN A 102 -9.98 -4.84 2.11
C GLN A 102 -9.26 -4.04 1.03
N LEU A 103 -8.09 -3.49 1.35
CA LEU A 103 -7.27 -2.72 0.43
C LEU A 103 -5.90 -3.38 0.30
N ASP A 104 -5.47 -3.67 -0.93
CA ASP A 104 -4.16 -4.30 -1.15
C ASP A 104 -3.00 -3.31 -0.97
N ASN A 105 -3.18 -2.07 -1.46
CA ASN A 105 -2.18 -1.03 -1.41
C ASN A 105 -2.34 -0.17 -0.14
N GLN A 106 -1.85 -0.70 0.97
CA GLN A 106 -1.86 -0.03 2.27
C GLN A 106 -1.06 1.29 2.27
N GLN A 107 -0.02 1.39 1.45
CA GLN A 107 0.80 2.59 1.34
C GLN A 107 -0.01 3.76 0.74
N GLU A 108 -0.72 3.51 -0.36
CA GLU A 108 -1.62 4.48 -0.97
C GLU A 108 -2.74 4.89 0.00
N ALA A 109 -3.42 3.90 0.60
CA ALA A 109 -4.47 4.15 1.58
C ALA A 109 -3.99 4.99 2.78
N SER A 110 -2.73 4.83 3.20
CA SER A 110 -2.17 5.54 4.36
C SER A 110 -2.08 7.06 4.19
N PHE A 111 -2.05 7.55 2.95
CA PHE A 111 -2.15 8.99 2.72
C PHE A 111 -3.53 9.50 3.10
N PHE A 112 -4.59 8.69 3.00
CA PHE A 112 -5.98 9.11 3.14
C PHE A 112 -6.65 8.68 4.45
N LYS A 113 -5.89 8.28 5.47
CA LYS A 113 -6.43 7.88 6.79
C LYS A 113 -7.50 8.83 7.31
N ALA A 114 -8.60 8.26 7.77
CA ALA A 114 -9.76 8.97 8.31
C ALA A 114 -10.35 10.04 7.38
N ARG A 115 -10.14 9.89 6.06
CA ARG A 115 -10.73 10.76 5.04
C ARG A 115 -11.73 9.99 4.19
N LYS A 116 -12.76 10.70 3.77
CA LYS A 116 -13.70 10.23 2.77
C LYS A 116 -13.05 10.30 1.39
N VAL A 117 -13.15 9.21 0.65
CA VAL A 117 -12.47 9.03 -0.64
C VAL A 117 -13.37 8.33 -1.66
N LYS A 118 -12.95 8.45 -2.92
CA LYS A 118 -13.31 7.55 -4.02
C LYS A 118 -12.09 6.72 -4.37
N VAL A 119 -12.14 5.42 -4.12
CA VAL A 119 -11.11 4.46 -4.52
C VAL A 119 -11.47 3.92 -5.90
N ILE A 120 -10.55 4.01 -6.84
CA ILE A 120 -10.68 3.48 -8.19
C ILE A 120 -9.89 2.18 -8.25
N GLY A 121 -10.53 1.08 -8.67
CA GLY A 121 -9.85 -0.21 -8.70
C GLY A 121 -10.71 -1.37 -9.21
N THR A 122 -10.20 -2.58 -9.08
CA THR A 122 -10.96 -3.81 -9.34
C THR A 122 -11.28 -4.49 -8.02
N TYR A 123 -12.49 -5.06 -7.90
CA TYR A 123 -12.91 -5.76 -6.68
C TYR A 123 -12.80 -7.27 -6.88
N ASP A 124 -11.94 -7.90 -6.09
CA ASP A 124 -11.90 -9.34 -5.93
C ASP A 124 -12.94 -9.75 -4.88
N GLN A 125 -14.02 -10.38 -5.37
CA GLN A 125 -15.11 -10.84 -4.52
C GLN A 125 -14.71 -12.01 -3.60
N ALA A 126 -13.73 -12.84 -3.99
CA ALA A 126 -13.32 -13.99 -3.20
C ALA A 126 -12.58 -13.55 -1.92
N THR A 127 -11.72 -12.54 -2.04
CA THR A 127 -10.96 -12.00 -0.90
C THR A 127 -11.60 -10.75 -0.29
N LYS A 128 -12.64 -10.21 -0.94
CA LYS A 128 -13.27 -8.92 -0.61
C LYS A 128 -12.26 -7.76 -0.64
N THR A 129 -11.32 -7.81 -1.58
CA THR A 129 -10.23 -6.85 -1.71
C THR A 129 -10.44 -5.95 -2.92
N ILE A 130 -10.27 -4.65 -2.74
CA ILE A 130 -10.10 -3.71 -3.84
C ILE A 130 -8.62 -3.65 -4.16
N HIS A 131 -8.28 -3.95 -5.42
CA HIS A 131 -6.97 -3.68 -5.98
C HIS A 131 -6.90 -2.22 -6.41
N ILE A 132 -6.23 -1.40 -5.60
CA ILE A 132 -6.24 0.06 -5.79
C ILE A 132 -5.44 0.41 -7.04
N THR A 133 -6.08 1.15 -7.94
CA THR A 133 -5.44 1.81 -9.07
C THR A 133 -5.17 3.28 -8.78
N ASP A 134 -6.13 3.98 -8.14
CA ASP A 134 -6.02 5.39 -7.78
C ASP A 134 -6.96 5.73 -6.60
N THR A 135 -6.68 6.80 -5.86
CA THR A 135 -7.51 7.26 -4.75
C THR A 135 -7.68 8.78 -4.75
N ASN A 136 -8.93 9.23 -4.78
CA ASN A 136 -9.27 10.65 -4.78
C ASN A 136 -9.97 11.05 -3.49
N SER A 137 -9.54 12.15 -2.87
CA SER A 137 -10.27 12.72 -1.73
C SER A 137 -11.61 13.28 -2.17
N VAL A 138 -12.65 13.09 -1.35
CA VAL A 138 -13.92 13.79 -1.52
C VAL A 138 -13.87 15.04 -0.67
N SER A 139 -13.89 16.21 -1.30
CA SER A 139 -14.00 17.48 -0.59
C SER A 139 -15.25 17.48 0.29
N ALA A 140 -15.11 17.83 1.57
CA ALA A 140 -16.26 18.12 2.40
C ALA A 140 -16.98 19.33 1.79
N SER A 141 -18.22 19.13 1.34
CA SER A 141 -19.13 20.20 0.94
C SER A 141 -19.84 20.76 2.18
#